data_AF-A0A6N8U0T0-F1
#
_entry.id   AF-A0A6N8U0T0-F1
#
_cell.length_a   1.000
_cell.length_b   1.000
_cell.length_c   1.000
_cell.angle_alpha   90.00
_cell.angle_beta   90.00
_cell.angle_gamma   90.00
#
_symmetry.space_group_name_H-M   'P 1'
#
loop_
_entity.id
_entity.type
_entity.pdbx_description
1 polymer ?
#
loop_
_entity_poly.entity_id
_entity_poly.type
_entity_poly.pdbx_seq_one_letter_code
_entity_poly.pdbx_strand_id
1 'polypeptide(L)'
;MKPIFLIFATVLLAACGAKAEQNAGFEDLTSERSYIDTMTHQNIQLSSAINQPGKRSYAHGNSEADAGSDINTVNMDYTGQEAVELEDLTQQVEDIKQDVTRIWKNQFTPMYNQFLWNRLKKEKAAENLEVIHESYGQLEAELDSIKTPEFLNEKHGRVLEQMKDDLYLAISNRTLALIEFKLMNQDKDYTMNETMLDIHLQNSSKYLISAEKSLDQLEAIEYESEKSKDGYVVVEE
;
A
#
# COMPACT_ATOMS: atom_id res chain seq x y z
N MET A 1 -52.34 21.02 34.43
CA MET A 1 -53.01 20.63 33.17
C MET A 1 -52.23 21.24 32.01
N LYS A 2 -51.69 20.40 31.11
CA LYS A 2 -51.26 20.77 29.74
C LYS A 2 -52.53 20.79 28.84
N PRO A 3 -52.61 21.51 27.69
CA PRO A 3 -51.62 21.46 26.60
C PRO A 3 -51.39 22.78 25.82
N ILE A 4 -50.24 22.90 25.15
CA ILE A 4 -50.05 23.84 24.05
C ILE A 4 -49.64 23.03 22.82
N PHE A 5 -50.35 23.30 21.74
CA PHE A 5 -50.43 22.55 20.50
C PHE A 5 -49.15 22.65 19.65
N LEU A 6 -48.79 21.51 19.04
CA LEU A 6 -48.00 21.40 17.82
C LEU A 6 -48.89 21.75 16.63
N ILE A 7 -48.45 22.66 15.75
CA ILE A 7 -48.92 22.70 14.36
C ILE A 7 -47.70 22.78 13.42
N PHE A 8 -47.65 21.78 12.57
CA PHE A 8 -46.73 21.54 11.48
C PHE A 8 -46.97 22.48 10.29
N ALA A 9 -45.86 22.83 9.63
CA ALA A 9 -45.64 22.75 8.18
C ALA A 9 -46.23 23.79 7.21
N THR A 10 -45.27 24.34 6.44
CA THR A 10 -45.18 24.36 4.97
C THR A 10 -45.73 25.54 4.15
N VAL A 11 -44.77 26.21 3.47
CA VAL A 11 -44.64 26.36 2.00
C VAL A 11 -45.13 27.67 1.34
N LEU A 12 -44.17 28.41 0.74
CA LEU A 12 -44.01 28.79 -0.70
C LEU A 12 -43.10 30.04 -0.80
N LEU A 13 -41.90 29.97 -1.37
CA LEU A 13 -41.57 30.07 -2.81
C LEU A 13 -42.08 31.35 -3.49
N ALA A 14 -41.20 32.36 -3.55
CA ALA A 14 -41.06 33.42 -4.56
C ALA A 14 -39.74 34.16 -4.23
N ALA A 15 -38.83 34.54 -5.12
CA ALA A 15 -38.80 34.55 -6.57
C ALA A 15 -37.33 34.60 -7.04
N CYS A 16 -37.07 34.00 -8.20
CA CYS A 16 -35.90 34.30 -9.04
C CYS A 16 -35.92 35.76 -9.49
N GLY A 17 -34.73 36.38 -9.60
CA GLY A 17 -34.51 37.44 -10.58
C GLY A 17 -33.57 38.58 -10.18
N ALA A 18 -32.26 38.37 -10.24
CA ALA A 18 -31.31 39.37 -10.73
C ALA A 18 -30.00 38.71 -11.15
N LYS A 19 -29.59 39.00 -12.39
CA LYS A 19 -28.42 38.49 -13.11
C LYS A 19 -27.11 38.90 -12.44
N ALA A 20 -26.16 37.97 -12.37
CA ALA A 20 -24.75 38.27 -12.48
C ALA A 20 -24.10 37.16 -13.33
N GLU A 21 -23.71 37.54 -14.55
CA GLU A 21 -22.89 36.74 -15.45
C GLU A 21 -21.47 36.65 -14.89
N GLN A 22 -20.89 35.44 -14.87
CA GLN A 22 -19.45 35.25 -15.08
C GLN A 22 -19.22 33.86 -15.68
N ASN A 23 -18.55 33.88 -16.84
CA ASN A 23 -18.26 32.75 -17.71
C ASN A 23 -17.36 31.70 -17.06
N ALA A 24 -17.73 30.43 -17.20
CA ALA A 24 -16.79 29.31 -17.34
C ALA A 24 -17.39 28.35 -18.39
N GLY A 25 -16.63 28.06 -19.44
CA GLY A 25 -17.11 27.34 -20.63
C GLY A 25 -17.66 25.95 -20.29
N PHE A 26 -18.92 25.73 -20.65
CA PHE A 26 -19.50 24.40 -20.77
C PHE A 26 -19.08 23.85 -22.13
N GLU A 27 -18.16 22.89 -22.13
CA GLU A 27 -17.96 22.03 -23.29
C GLU A 27 -19.14 21.07 -23.45
N ASP A 28 -19.45 20.84 -24.71
CA ASP A 28 -20.60 20.18 -25.29
C ASP A 28 -20.66 18.68 -24.94
N LEU A 29 -21.66 18.27 -24.17
CA LEU A 29 -21.91 16.87 -23.77
C LEU A 29 -22.72 16.06 -24.81
N THR A 30 -22.72 16.46 -26.08
CA THR A 30 -23.51 15.78 -27.13
C THR A 30 -22.73 14.80 -28.01
N SER A 31 -21.46 14.49 -27.74
CA SER A 31 -20.76 13.42 -28.47
C SER A 31 -21.23 12.04 -28.01
N GLU A 32 -21.79 11.28 -28.95
CA GLU A 32 -22.13 9.85 -28.89
C GLU A 32 -21.29 9.05 -27.87
N ARG A 33 -21.96 8.48 -26.86
CA ARG A 33 -21.34 7.50 -25.95
C ARG A 33 -20.95 6.26 -26.74
N SER A 34 -19.65 6.02 -26.86
CA SER A 34 -19.12 4.70 -27.22
C SER A 34 -19.69 3.67 -26.24
N TYR A 35 -20.34 2.65 -26.79
CA TYR A 35 -20.89 1.52 -26.05
C TYR A 35 -19.74 0.79 -25.36
N ILE A 36 -19.55 0.99 -24.06
CA ILE A 36 -18.56 0.21 -23.30
C ILE A 36 -19.13 -1.20 -23.15
N ASP A 37 -18.49 -2.09 -23.90
CA ASP A 37 -18.62 -3.53 -23.87
C ASP A 37 -18.59 -4.04 -22.43
N THR A 38 -19.48 -4.98 -22.12
CA THR A 38 -19.71 -5.54 -20.79
C THR A 38 -18.41 -5.95 -20.11
N MET A 39 -18.05 -5.26 -19.02
CA MET A 39 -16.91 -5.64 -18.18
C MET A 39 -17.14 -7.05 -17.67
N THR A 40 -16.27 -7.96 -18.11
CA THR A 40 -16.15 -9.31 -17.58
C THR A 40 -15.71 -9.18 -16.12
N HIS A 41 -16.49 -9.74 -15.19
CA HIS A 41 -16.11 -9.86 -13.78
C HIS A 41 -14.76 -10.58 -13.68
N GLN A 42 -13.68 -9.81 -13.52
CA GLN A 42 -12.39 -10.37 -13.23
C GLN A 42 -12.43 -10.77 -11.76
N ASN A 43 -12.36 -12.07 -11.48
CA ASN A 43 -11.89 -12.54 -10.17
C ASN A 43 -10.67 -11.67 -9.82
N ILE A 44 -10.60 -11.10 -8.61
CA ILE A 44 -9.35 -10.60 -8.06
C ILE A 44 -8.41 -11.81 -8.02
N GLN A 45 -7.74 -12.09 -9.15
CA GLN A 45 -6.62 -12.96 -9.19
C GLN A 45 -5.57 -12.18 -8.41
N LEU A 46 -5.30 -12.64 -7.18
CA LEU A 46 -4.08 -12.31 -6.46
C LEU A 46 -2.98 -12.33 -7.51
N SER A 47 -2.45 -11.16 -7.87
CA SER A 47 -1.42 -11.05 -8.87
C SER A 47 -0.35 -12.06 -8.49
N SER A 48 0.23 -12.76 -9.47
CA SER A 48 1.21 -13.82 -9.19
C SER A 48 2.43 -13.34 -8.38
N ALA A 49 2.57 -12.03 -8.16
CA ALA A 49 3.49 -11.40 -7.23
C ALA A 49 3.20 -11.70 -5.74
N ILE A 50 1.96 -12.03 -5.38
CA ILE A 50 1.53 -12.29 -3.98
C ILE A 50 1.72 -13.78 -3.59
N ASN A 51 1.97 -14.67 -4.55
CA ASN A 51 1.98 -16.13 -4.34
C ASN A 51 3.34 -16.82 -4.58
N GLN A 52 4.46 -16.10 -4.66
CA GLN A 52 5.77 -16.75 -4.82
C GLN A 52 6.82 -16.21 -3.84
N PRO A 53 7.18 -16.96 -2.78
CA PRO A 53 8.47 -16.82 -2.15
C PRO A 53 9.51 -17.42 -3.12
N GLY A 54 10.32 -16.56 -3.72
CA GLY A 54 11.46 -16.98 -4.55
C GLY A 54 11.14 -17.35 -6.00
N LYS A 55 11.86 -16.67 -6.90
CA LYS A 55 12.04 -16.94 -8.34
C LYS A 55 10.91 -16.57 -9.30
N ARG A 56 11.12 -15.46 -10.03
CA ARG A 56 10.87 -15.40 -11.47
C ARG A 56 12.05 -14.81 -12.24
N SER A 57 12.51 -15.60 -13.21
CA SER A 57 13.38 -15.20 -14.30
C SER A 57 12.54 -14.43 -15.34
N TYR A 58 13.08 -13.32 -15.84
CA TYR A 58 12.60 -12.69 -17.06
C TYR A 58 13.71 -12.71 -18.10
N ALA A 59 13.48 -13.47 -19.17
CA ALA A 59 14.27 -13.41 -20.38
C ALA A 59 13.89 -12.16 -21.19
N HIS A 60 14.83 -11.23 -21.21
CA HIS A 60 15.26 -10.33 -22.30
C HIS A 60 14.21 -9.71 -23.25
N GLY A 61 14.07 -8.39 -23.12
CA GLY A 61 13.66 -7.48 -24.20
C GLY A 61 14.55 -6.24 -24.15
N ASN A 62 15.35 -6.04 -25.19
CA ASN A 62 16.38 -5.01 -25.31
C ASN A 62 15.84 -3.58 -25.10
N SER A 63 16.45 -2.88 -24.16
CA SER A 63 16.51 -1.43 -24.10
C SER A 63 17.88 -1.08 -23.53
N GLU A 64 18.79 -0.66 -24.40
CA GLU A 64 20.04 -0.01 -24.01
C GLU A 64 19.70 1.25 -23.22
N ALA A 65 19.82 1.15 -21.90
CA ALA A 65 20.06 2.28 -21.01
C ALA A 65 21.24 1.88 -20.13
N ASP A 66 22.40 2.25 -20.67
CA ASP A 66 23.68 2.38 -20.02
C ASP A 66 23.56 3.07 -18.65
N ALA A 67 23.84 2.30 -17.61
CA ALA A 67 24.82 2.60 -16.58
C ALA A 67 24.47 1.73 -15.38
N GLY A 68 25.20 0.64 -15.22
CA GLY A 68 25.34 0.02 -13.91
C GLY A 68 25.76 1.11 -12.94
N SER A 69 24.88 1.47 -12.02
CA SER A 69 25.31 2.12 -10.80
C SER A 69 26.17 1.08 -10.12
N ASP A 70 27.48 1.20 -10.32
CA ASP A 70 28.49 0.69 -9.39
C ASP A 70 27.93 0.93 -7.99
N ILE A 71 27.41 -0.13 -7.39
CA ILE A 71 27.35 -0.21 -5.95
C ILE A 71 28.83 -0.25 -5.60
N ASN A 72 29.42 0.93 -5.44
CA ASN A 72 30.62 1.09 -4.63
C ASN A 72 30.20 0.54 -3.27
N THR A 73 30.42 -0.76 -3.10
CA THR A 73 30.40 -1.48 -1.84
C THR A 73 31.54 -0.86 -1.06
N VAL A 74 31.20 0.21 -0.34
CA VAL A 74 32.08 0.75 0.68
C VAL A 74 32.16 -0.39 1.69
N ASN A 75 33.29 -1.10 1.68
CA ASN A 75 33.61 -2.16 2.61
C ASN A 75 33.57 -1.53 4.02
N MET A 76 32.43 -1.66 4.71
CA MET A 76 32.20 -1.07 6.02
C MET A 76 32.28 -2.18 7.06
N ASP A 77 33.22 -2.03 7.99
CA ASP A 77 33.43 -2.95 9.10
C ASP A 77 32.53 -2.52 10.25
N TYR A 78 31.28 -3.00 10.24
CA TYR A 78 30.40 -2.86 11.40
C TYR A 78 30.89 -3.77 12.53
N THR A 79 30.89 -3.23 13.74
CA THR A 79 31.12 -4.01 14.94
C THR A 79 30.10 -5.16 15.03
N GLY A 80 30.43 -6.21 15.79
CA GLY A 80 29.48 -7.32 15.98
C GLY A 80 28.14 -6.89 16.58
N GLN A 81 28.11 -5.80 17.35
CA GLN A 81 26.87 -5.26 17.91
C GLN A 81 26.04 -4.50 16.87
N GLU A 82 26.68 -3.70 16.02
CA GLU A 82 26.00 -2.96 14.93
C GLU A 82 25.40 -3.91 13.88
N ALA A 83 26.05 -5.05 13.62
CA ALA A 83 25.49 -6.09 12.75
C ALA A 83 24.20 -6.69 13.33
N VAL A 84 24.17 -7.01 14.63
CA VAL A 84 22.96 -7.52 15.30
C VAL A 84 21.84 -6.47 15.32
N GLU A 85 22.15 -5.19 15.59
CA GLU A 85 21.15 -4.12 15.51
C GLU A 85 20.59 -3.96 14.08
N LEU A 86 21.40 -4.19 13.05
CA LEU A 86 20.95 -4.15 11.66
C LEU A 86 20.07 -5.37 11.31
N GLU A 87 20.42 -6.57 11.77
CA GLU A 87 19.62 -7.80 11.60
C GLU A 87 18.25 -7.67 12.29
N ASP A 88 18.22 -7.17 13.53
CA ASP A 88 16.97 -6.94 14.26
C ASP A 88 16.08 -5.92 13.53
N LEU A 89 16.68 -4.88 12.96
CA LEU A 89 15.99 -3.84 12.18
C LEU A 89 15.41 -4.41 10.88
N THR A 90 16.21 -5.14 10.09
CA THR A 90 15.77 -5.72 8.81
C THR A 90 14.65 -6.74 9.05
N GLN A 91 14.77 -7.56 10.10
CA GLN A 91 13.73 -8.50 10.50
C GLN A 91 12.44 -7.79 10.93
N GLN A 92 12.53 -6.72 11.73
CA GLN A 92 11.36 -5.95 12.13
C GLN A 92 10.61 -5.38 10.90
N VAL A 93 11.35 -4.89 9.91
CA VAL A 93 10.75 -4.34 8.70
C VAL A 93 10.13 -5.44 7.82
N GLU A 94 10.80 -6.58 7.72
CA GLU A 94 10.27 -7.76 7.03
C GLU A 94 8.94 -8.22 7.62
N ASP A 95 8.85 -8.25 8.95
CA ASP A 95 7.63 -8.62 9.67
C ASP A 95 6.47 -7.67 9.34
N ILE A 96 6.70 -6.35 9.35
CA ILE A 96 5.69 -5.35 8.95
C ILE A 96 5.22 -5.59 7.51
N LYS A 97 6.15 -5.78 6.56
CA LYS A 97 5.85 -6.06 5.15
C LYS A 97 4.99 -7.31 4.99
N GLN A 98 5.33 -8.37 5.72
CA GLN A 98 4.56 -9.61 5.73
C GLN A 98 3.18 -9.43 6.32
N ASP A 99 3.05 -8.62 7.38
CA ASP A 99 1.77 -8.35 8.02
C ASP A 99 0.82 -7.53 7.15
N VAL A 100 1.32 -6.58 6.36
CA VAL A 100 0.51 -5.89 5.34
C VAL A 100 -0.16 -6.90 4.40
N THR A 101 0.61 -7.88 3.95
CA THR A 101 0.14 -8.94 3.05
C THR A 101 -0.80 -9.91 3.77
N ARG A 102 -0.49 -10.28 5.01
CA ARG A 102 -1.25 -11.22 5.83
C ARG A 102 -2.63 -10.68 6.18
N ILE A 103 -2.72 -9.42 6.60
CA ILE A 103 -4.00 -8.74 6.87
C ILE A 103 -4.87 -8.79 5.62
N TRP A 104 -4.32 -8.42 4.46
CA TRP A 104 -5.08 -8.41 3.21
C TRP A 104 -5.58 -9.80 2.82
N LYS A 105 -4.71 -10.81 2.88
CA LYS A 105 -5.02 -12.18 2.47
C LYS A 105 -5.99 -12.87 3.43
N ASN A 106 -5.82 -12.68 4.73
CA ASN A 106 -6.54 -13.44 5.74
C ASN A 106 -7.80 -12.73 6.24
N GLN A 107 -7.87 -11.41 6.15
CA GLN A 107 -9.01 -10.63 6.65
C GLN A 107 -9.82 -10.02 5.51
N PHE A 108 -9.19 -9.22 4.65
CA PHE A 108 -9.91 -8.53 3.57
C PHE A 108 -10.42 -9.49 2.49
N THR A 109 -9.56 -10.36 1.97
CA THR A 109 -9.91 -11.24 0.84
C THR A 109 -11.14 -12.13 1.13
N PRO A 110 -11.26 -12.78 2.30
CA PRO A 110 -12.47 -13.52 2.65
C PRO A 110 -13.71 -12.64 2.74
N MET A 111 -13.60 -11.43 3.29
CA MET A 111 -14.70 -10.46 3.39
C MET A 111 -15.18 -10.03 1.99
N TYR A 112 -14.25 -9.69 1.10
CA TYR A 112 -14.55 -9.31 -0.28
C TYR A 112 -15.24 -10.45 -1.05
N ASN A 113 -14.78 -11.69 -0.87
CA ASN A 113 -15.44 -12.86 -1.44
C ASN A 113 -16.87 -13.06 -0.91
N GLN A 114 -17.11 -12.80 0.38
CA GLN A 114 -18.48 -12.85 0.93
C GLN A 114 -19.38 -11.77 0.33
N PHE A 115 -18.83 -10.57 0.07
CA PHE A 115 -19.56 -9.50 -0.61
C PHE A 115 -20.01 -9.93 -2.02
N LEU A 116 -19.10 -10.50 -2.82
CA LEU A 116 -19.41 -10.95 -4.18
C LEU A 116 -20.42 -12.10 -4.23
N TRP A 117 -20.25 -13.12 -3.40
CA TRP A 117 -20.96 -14.40 -3.59
C TRP A 117 -22.10 -14.64 -2.61
N ASN A 118 -22.01 -14.11 -1.38
CA ASN A 118 -22.84 -14.53 -0.26
C ASN A 118 -23.65 -13.40 0.38
N ARG A 119 -23.73 -12.23 -0.26
CA ARG A 119 -24.40 -11.02 0.26
C ARG A 119 -23.97 -10.69 1.68
N LEU A 120 -22.75 -10.19 1.82
CA LEU A 120 -22.22 -9.66 3.07
C LEU A 120 -23.18 -8.63 3.68
N LYS A 121 -23.55 -8.82 4.95
CA LYS A 121 -24.37 -7.84 5.68
C LYS A 121 -23.56 -6.57 5.92
N LYS A 122 -24.17 -5.40 5.75
CA LYS A 122 -23.49 -4.09 5.87
C LYS A 122 -22.86 -3.89 7.24
N GLU A 123 -23.55 -4.29 8.30
CA GLU A 123 -23.07 -4.18 9.68
C GLU A 123 -21.83 -5.07 9.87
N LYS A 124 -21.87 -6.29 9.31
CA LYS A 124 -20.72 -7.20 9.39
C LYS A 124 -19.52 -6.71 8.57
N ALA A 125 -19.77 -6.08 7.42
CA ALA A 125 -18.74 -5.43 6.63
C ALA A 125 -18.09 -4.28 7.42
N ALA A 126 -18.89 -3.45 8.09
CA ALA A 126 -18.40 -2.33 8.88
C ALA A 126 -17.53 -2.79 10.06
N GLU A 127 -17.97 -3.79 10.84
CA GLU A 127 -17.18 -4.37 11.94
C GLU A 127 -15.84 -4.91 11.43
N ASN A 128 -15.85 -5.68 10.35
CA ASN A 128 -14.63 -6.26 9.79
C ASN A 128 -13.69 -5.17 9.25
N LEU A 129 -14.24 -4.12 8.62
CA LEU A 129 -13.47 -3.00 8.11
C LEU A 129 -12.78 -2.22 9.23
N GLU A 130 -13.45 -2.03 10.37
CA GLU A 130 -12.87 -1.38 11.55
C GLU A 130 -11.67 -2.16 12.07
N VAL A 131 -11.80 -3.48 12.23
CA VAL A 131 -10.68 -4.35 12.66
C VAL A 131 -9.49 -4.29 11.70
N ILE A 132 -9.74 -4.32 10.39
CA ILE A 132 -8.67 -4.24 9.39
C ILE A 132 -8.00 -2.85 9.44
N HIS A 133 -8.78 -1.78 9.58
CA HIS A 133 -8.26 -0.42 9.68
C HIS A 133 -7.41 -0.22 10.94
N GLU A 134 -7.83 -0.75 12.08
CA GLU A 134 -7.04 -0.76 13.31
C GLU A 134 -5.72 -1.53 13.13
N SER A 135 -5.77 -2.68 12.44
CA SER A 135 -4.56 -3.47 12.16
C SER A 135 -3.56 -2.69 11.31
N TYR A 136 -4.01 -1.96 10.29
CA TYR A 136 -3.13 -1.09 9.50
C TYR A 136 -2.61 0.11 10.29
N GLY A 137 -3.41 0.71 11.16
CA GLY A 137 -2.95 1.78 12.05
C GLY A 137 -1.90 1.31 13.06
N GLN A 138 -1.96 0.05 13.50
CA GLN A 138 -0.90 -0.56 14.32
C GLN A 138 0.40 -0.71 13.53
N LEU A 139 0.34 -1.16 12.28
CA LEU A 139 1.53 -1.25 11.42
C LEU A 139 2.17 0.12 11.13
N GLU A 140 1.36 1.17 10.96
CA GLU A 140 1.89 2.55 10.84
C GLU A 140 2.63 2.96 12.13
N ALA A 141 2.07 2.67 13.31
CA ALA A 141 2.72 2.98 14.57
C ALA A 141 4.01 2.16 14.81
N GLU A 142 4.03 0.89 14.37
CA GLU A 142 5.23 0.06 14.41
C GLU A 142 6.32 0.61 13.48
N LEU A 143 5.94 1.05 12.27
CA LEU A 143 6.85 1.66 11.31
C LEU A 143 7.42 3.00 11.80
N ASP A 144 6.60 3.84 12.46
CA ASP A 144 7.03 5.07 13.12
C ASP A 144 8.04 4.82 14.26
N SER A 145 7.99 3.64 14.88
CA SER A 145 8.92 3.27 15.95
C SER A 145 10.33 2.95 15.43
N ILE A 146 10.48 2.68 14.12
CA ILE A 146 11.75 2.34 13.49
C ILE A 146 12.61 3.60 13.33
N LYS A 147 13.69 3.62 14.11
CA LYS A 147 14.67 4.72 14.11
C LYS A 147 15.82 4.37 13.18
N THR A 148 16.34 5.38 12.49
CA THR A 148 17.62 5.29 11.79
C THR A 148 18.75 5.12 12.83
N PRO A 149 19.49 4.00 12.84
CA PRO A 149 20.63 3.84 13.75
C PRO A 149 21.75 4.84 13.43
N GLU A 150 22.42 5.37 14.46
CA GLU A 150 23.48 6.38 14.29
C GLU A 150 24.71 5.86 13.53
N PHE A 151 24.94 4.55 13.55
CA PHE A 151 26.05 3.91 12.84
C PHE A 151 25.82 3.78 11.34
N LEU A 152 24.58 3.93 10.86
CA LEU A 152 24.30 3.90 9.43
C LEU A 152 24.89 5.16 8.76
N ASN A 153 25.71 4.94 7.74
CA ASN A 153 26.17 6.04 6.90
C ASN A 153 24.98 6.70 6.17
N GLU A 154 25.20 7.89 5.63
CA GLU A 154 24.17 8.68 4.96
C GLU A 154 23.47 7.93 3.80
N LYS A 155 24.20 7.08 3.08
CA LYS A 155 23.64 6.29 1.97
C LYS A 155 22.69 5.21 2.50
N HIS A 156 23.09 4.47 3.52
CA HIS A 156 22.29 3.38 4.09
C HIS A 156 21.10 3.92 4.89
N GLY A 157 21.28 5.03 5.60
CA GLY A 157 20.18 5.75 6.23
C GLY A 157 19.12 6.18 5.22
N ARG A 158 19.52 6.68 4.03
CA ARG A 158 18.57 6.96 2.95
C ARG A 158 17.84 5.72 2.42
N VAL A 159 18.51 4.58 2.33
CA VAL A 159 17.85 3.32 1.89
C VAL A 159 16.80 2.89 2.92
N LEU A 160 17.11 3.00 4.21
CA LEU A 160 16.16 2.73 5.29
C LEU A 160 14.95 3.67 5.24
N GLU A 161 15.16 4.98 5.09
CA GLU A 161 14.02 5.92 5.01
C GLU A 161 13.18 5.70 3.73
N GLN A 162 13.82 5.39 2.60
CA GLN A 162 13.08 5.03 1.37
C GLN A 162 12.22 3.77 1.56
N MET A 163 12.76 2.75 2.25
CA MET A 163 12.02 1.54 2.59
C MET A 163 10.80 1.85 3.46
N LYS A 164 10.97 2.71 4.48
CA LYS A 164 9.88 3.16 5.35
C LYS A 164 8.81 3.93 4.55
N ASP A 165 9.22 4.87 3.69
CA ASP A 165 8.31 5.62 2.83
C ASP A 165 7.49 4.69 1.92
N ASP A 166 8.14 3.68 1.32
CA ASP A 166 7.46 2.70 0.49
C ASP A 166 6.46 1.85 1.31
N LEU A 167 6.80 1.44 2.53
CA LEU A 167 5.86 0.72 3.40
C LEU A 167 4.67 1.60 3.82
N TYR A 168 4.90 2.89 4.12
CA TYR A 168 3.83 3.85 4.37
C TYR A 168 2.88 3.96 3.17
N LEU A 169 3.43 4.09 1.97
CA LEU A 169 2.63 4.16 0.75
C LEU A 169 1.88 2.85 0.48
N ALA A 170 2.48 1.71 0.80
CA ALA A 170 1.84 0.41 0.69
C ALA A 170 0.64 0.29 1.64
N ILE A 171 0.79 0.66 2.91
CA ILE A 171 -0.26 0.65 3.93
C ILE A 171 -1.36 1.65 3.55
N SER A 172 -1.00 2.88 3.21
CA SER A 172 -1.94 3.93 2.82
C SER A 172 -2.81 3.49 1.64
N ASN A 173 -2.23 2.85 0.62
CA ASN A 173 -3.02 2.32 -0.49
C ASN A 173 -3.94 1.16 -0.06
N ARG A 174 -3.53 0.29 0.88
CA ARG A 174 -4.47 -0.72 1.42
C ARG A 174 -5.63 -0.05 2.14
N THR A 175 -5.38 0.98 2.94
CA THR A 175 -6.41 1.76 3.64
C THR A 175 -7.37 2.45 2.66
N LEU A 176 -6.87 3.03 1.56
CA LEU A 176 -7.71 3.58 0.50
C LEU A 176 -8.58 2.50 -0.15
N ALA A 177 -8.02 1.31 -0.43
CA ALA A 177 -8.81 0.19 -0.96
C ALA A 177 -9.96 -0.24 0.00
N LEU A 178 -9.77 -0.14 1.31
CA LEU A 178 -10.84 -0.37 2.30
C LEU A 178 -11.96 0.67 2.20
N ILE A 179 -11.61 1.93 1.95
CA ILE A 179 -12.58 3.02 1.74
C ILE A 179 -13.39 2.74 0.47
N GLU A 180 -12.72 2.37 -0.62
CA GLU A 180 -13.41 2.00 -1.85
C GLU A 180 -14.37 0.82 -1.64
N PHE A 181 -13.94 -0.22 -0.94
CA PHE A 181 -14.82 -1.34 -0.59
C PHE A 181 -16.01 -0.93 0.28
N LYS A 182 -15.81 0.00 1.23
CA LYS A 182 -16.90 0.54 2.04
C LYS A 182 -17.95 1.23 1.16
N LEU A 183 -17.52 2.00 0.17
CA LEU A 183 -18.41 2.67 -0.78
C LEU A 183 -19.14 1.64 -1.67
N MET A 184 -18.46 0.58 -2.11
CA MET A 184 -19.08 -0.55 -2.82
C MET A 184 -20.20 -1.23 -1.99
N ASN A 185 -20.08 -1.29 -0.67
CA ASN A 185 -21.12 -1.85 0.21
C ASN A 185 -22.31 -0.90 0.44
N GLN A 186 -22.18 0.38 0.07
CA GLN A 186 -23.21 1.39 0.25
C GLN A 186 -24.03 1.60 -1.02
N ASP A 187 -23.37 1.61 -2.19
CA ASP A 187 -23.98 1.81 -3.51
C ASP A 187 -24.33 0.49 -4.22
N LYS A 188 -25.34 0.52 -5.09
CA LYS A 188 -25.66 -0.57 -6.02
C LYS A 188 -24.89 -0.47 -7.33
N ASP A 189 -24.48 0.73 -7.74
CA ASP A 189 -23.58 0.94 -8.87
C ASP A 189 -22.19 1.30 -8.35
N TYR A 190 -21.35 0.28 -8.19
CA TYR A 190 -20.06 0.42 -7.54
C TYR A 190 -18.87 0.27 -8.51
N THR A 191 -19.11 0.31 -9.82
CA THR A 191 -18.12 0.04 -10.86
C THR A 191 -16.87 0.92 -10.73
N MET A 192 -17.06 2.21 -10.42
CA MET A 192 -15.94 3.14 -10.21
C MET A 192 -15.13 2.76 -8.97
N ASN A 193 -15.79 2.44 -7.86
CA ASN A 193 -15.12 2.06 -6.62
C ASN A 193 -14.37 0.72 -6.77
N GLU A 194 -14.91 -0.23 -7.54
CA GLU A 194 -14.19 -1.45 -7.88
C GLU A 194 -12.90 -1.16 -8.68
N THR A 195 -12.97 -0.23 -9.63
CA THR A 195 -11.80 0.21 -10.40
C THR A 195 -10.76 0.89 -9.50
N MET A 196 -11.19 1.80 -8.63
CA MET A 196 -10.30 2.49 -7.69
C MET A 196 -9.68 1.52 -6.68
N LEU A 197 -10.46 0.56 -6.18
CA LEU A 197 -9.97 -0.51 -5.32
C LEU A 197 -8.81 -1.24 -6.00
N ASP A 198 -8.98 -1.69 -7.24
CA ASP A 198 -7.91 -2.39 -7.98
C ASP A 198 -6.65 -1.53 -8.16
N ILE A 199 -6.81 -0.25 -8.52
CA ILE A 199 -5.68 0.70 -8.64
C ILE A 199 -4.90 0.78 -7.33
N HIS A 200 -5.58 0.89 -6.19
CA HIS A 200 -4.94 0.92 -4.89
C HIS A 200 -4.21 -0.39 -4.56
N LEU A 201 -4.75 -1.55 -4.96
CA LEU A 201 -4.04 -2.83 -4.77
C LEU A 201 -2.77 -2.92 -5.62
N GLN A 202 -2.83 -2.46 -6.86
CA GLN A 202 -1.68 -2.44 -7.76
C GLN A 202 -0.60 -1.52 -7.21
N ASN A 203 -0.97 -0.31 -6.76
CA ASN A 203 -0.04 0.63 -6.14
C ASN A 203 0.58 0.06 -4.87
N SER A 204 -0.23 -0.48 -3.95
CA SER A 204 0.27 -1.10 -2.73
C SER A 204 1.27 -2.22 -3.03
N SER A 205 0.97 -3.07 -4.01
CA SER A 205 1.88 -4.16 -4.43
C SER A 205 3.19 -3.63 -5.02
N LYS A 206 3.13 -2.55 -5.80
CA LYS A 206 4.33 -1.89 -6.33
C LYS A 206 5.23 -1.37 -5.21
N TYR A 207 4.64 -0.73 -4.19
CA TYR A 207 5.39 -0.21 -3.05
C TYR A 207 5.97 -1.33 -2.17
N LEU A 208 5.24 -2.42 -1.94
CA LEU A 208 5.80 -3.60 -1.24
C LEU A 208 7.01 -4.18 -1.97
N ILE A 209 6.99 -4.25 -3.30
CA ILE A 209 8.14 -4.70 -4.11
C ILE A 209 9.31 -3.69 -4.03
N SER A 210 9.03 -2.40 -3.92
CA SER A 210 10.06 -1.37 -3.78
C SER A 210 10.73 -1.41 -2.39
N ALA A 211 9.93 -1.61 -1.35
CA ALA A 211 10.39 -1.85 0.00
C ALA A 211 11.29 -3.10 0.06
N GLU A 212 10.89 -4.20 -0.58
CA GLU A 212 11.70 -5.43 -0.67
C GLU A 212 13.09 -5.17 -1.24
N LYS A 213 13.17 -4.43 -2.34
CA LYS A 213 14.47 -4.12 -2.96
C LYS A 213 15.36 -3.26 -2.07
N SER A 214 14.75 -2.45 -1.20
CA SER A 214 15.47 -1.61 -0.24
C SER A 214 15.93 -2.44 0.95
N LEU A 215 15.12 -3.41 1.38
CA LEU A 215 15.47 -4.40 2.39
C LEU A 215 16.64 -5.28 1.92
N ASP A 216 16.57 -5.84 0.71
CA ASP A 216 17.65 -6.62 0.10
C ASP A 216 18.99 -5.84 0.06
N GLN A 217 18.92 -4.51 -0.15
CA GLN A 217 20.10 -3.66 -0.13
C GLN A 217 20.68 -3.49 1.28
N LEU A 218 19.84 -3.44 2.31
CA LEU A 218 20.26 -3.36 3.71
C LEU A 218 20.84 -4.70 4.20
N GLU A 219 20.25 -5.82 3.82
CA GLU A 219 20.75 -7.16 4.17
C GLU A 219 22.07 -7.49 3.42
N ALA A 220 22.24 -7.03 2.18
CA ALA A 220 23.50 -7.21 1.47
C ALA A 220 24.69 -6.53 2.18
N ILE A 221 24.42 -5.45 2.91
CA ILE A 221 25.42 -4.73 3.72
C ILE A 221 25.84 -5.57 4.94
N GLU A 222 24.90 -6.29 5.55
CA GLU A 222 25.13 -7.22 6.66
C GLU A 222 26.10 -8.34 6.25
N TYR A 223 25.83 -8.97 5.10
CA TYR A 223 26.58 -10.13 4.60
C TYR A 223 28.05 -9.82 4.22
N GLU A 224 28.36 -8.58 3.85
CA GLU A 224 29.74 -8.15 3.58
C GLU A 224 30.53 -7.90 4.88
N SER A 225 29.86 -7.48 5.95
CA SER A 225 30.48 -7.26 7.27
C SER A 225 30.87 -8.56 7.98
N GLU A 226 30.18 -9.68 7.70
CA GLU A 226 30.55 -11.00 8.22
C GLU A 226 31.78 -11.58 7.51
N LYS A 227 31.89 -11.39 6.19
CA LYS A 227 33.03 -11.91 5.40
C LYS A 227 34.35 -11.20 5.69
N SER A 228 34.33 -9.94 6.12
CA SER A 228 35.56 -9.22 6.48
C SER A 228 36.23 -9.77 7.74
N LYS A 229 35.47 -10.44 8.62
CA LYS A 229 35.95 -11.00 9.90
C LYS A 229 36.63 -12.37 9.77
N ASP A 230 36.43 -13.07 8.66
CA ASP A 230 37.07 -14.38 8.36
C ASP A 230 38.41 -14.25 7.60
N GLY A 231 39.11 -13.13 7.78
CA GLY A 231 40.43 -12.87 7.21
C GLY A 231 41.48 -13.92 7.62
N TYR A 232 41.76 -14.83 6.69
CA TYR A 232 42.92 -15.73 6.58
C TYR A 232 44.02 -15.55 7.64
N VAL A 233 44.11 -16.51 8.56
CA VAL A 233 45.36 -16.81 9.27
C VAL A 233 46.31 -17.44 8.24
N VAL A 234 47.15 -16.63 7.60
CA VAL A 234 48.35 -17.13 6.94
C VAL A 234 49.32 -17.52 8.05
N VAL A 235 49.37 -18.81 8.38
CA VAL A 235 50.47 -19.39 9.15
C VAL A 235 51.64 -19.50 8.17
N GLU A 236 52.59 -18.58 8.26
CA GLU A 236 53.93 -18.79 7.69
C GLU A 236 54.70 -19.75 8.61
N GLU A 237 55.04 -20.94 8.10
CA GLU A 237 56.15 -21.77 8.59
C GLU A 237 57.37 -21.59 7.68
#